data_AF-A0A150GTJ5-F1
#
_entry.id   AF-A0A150GTJ5-F1
#
_cell.length_a   1.000
_cell.length_b   1.000
_cell.length_c   1.000
_cell.angle_alpha   90.00
_cell.angle_beta   90.00
_cell.angle_gamma   90.00
#
_symmetry.space_group_name_H-M   'P 1'
#
loop_
_entity.id
_entity.type
_entity.pdbx_description
1 polymer ?
#
loop_
_entity_poly.entity_id
_entity_poly.type
_entity_poly.pdbx_seq_one_letter_code
_entity_poly.pdbx_strand_id
1 'polypeptide(L)'
;MAREIKNIDSDMQQLVYENYNKFITATDTIRTMKSNIDSMESEMRRLQDTASIVAEKSLSVSSKLQQRQESMVQRLLRKLQTVFELPRKMRAALEENALDTAVGLYAEAQPLLHKYGGRGSFKVIALKSDFVAQEISALLKRRLTERRDGDAEQCVLLLRKLGEPDDTLQDKYLSGRVARIKKVLAEATLVAEAMAAAAAAAAGAGGQQAPTQLPSKAQLPNPETWGWSGSQPPALRVFVRALDEKFINGVQETVVNVVRFFLPEGSEESPESAPAKRKPLVALSRELFAEYFAIVRRVVTDAAKAGVLRGSLLREARAEAAGAAAPQPAGGAAPAGGAPAAGGPLAALSLSSPALTQLGSDWGAEAMRR
;
A
#
# COMPACT_ATOMS: atom_id res chain seq x y z
N MET A 1 -20.57 -49.40 125.62
CA MET A 1 -19.23 -48.77 125.81
C MET A 1 -18.17 -49.33 124.86
N ALA A 2 -17.58 -50.52 125.03
CA ALA A 2 -16.44 -50.94 124.18
C ALA A 2 -16.73 -51.03 122.66
N ARG A 3 -17.92 -51.48 122.24
CA ARG A 3 -18.32 -51.51 120.80
C ARG A 3 -18.54 -50.12 120.21
N GLU A 4 -19.03 -49.21 121.03
CA GLU A 4 -19.39 -47.85 120.64
C GLU A 4 -18.13 -47.00 120.42
N ILE A 5 -17.13 -47.16 121.29
CA ILE A 5 -15.79 -46.57 121.11
C ILE A 5 -15.13 -47.09 119.83
N LYS A 6 -15.27 -48.39 119.52
CA LYS A 6 -14.71 -48.99 118.31
C LYS A 6 -15.41 -48.52 117.03
N ASN A 7 -16.72 -48.31 117.08
CA ASN A 7 -17.48 -47.73 115.95
C ASN A 7 -17.11 -46.25 115.75
N ILE A 8 -16.99 -45.47 116.82
CA ILE A 8 -16.56 -44.05 116.73
C ILE A 8 -15.14 -43.94 116.18
N ASP A 9 -14.22 -44.83 116.57
CA ASP A 9 -12.86 -44.86 116.01
C ASP A 9 -12.87 -45.23 114.52
N SER A 10 -13.71 -46.19 114.12
CA SER A 10 -13.91 -46.54 112.70
C SER A 10 -14.51 -45.38 111.90
N ASP A 11 -15.52 -44.69 112.42
CA ASP A 11 -16.16 -43.55 111.78
C ASP A 11 -15.21 -42.35 111.69
N MET A 12 -14.39 -42.12 112.72
CA MET A 12 -13.35 -41.10 112.73
C MET A 12 -12.29 -41.41 111.68
N GLN A 13 -11.82 -42.66 111.59
CA GLN A 13 -10.88 -43.08 110.54
C GLN A 13 -11.49 -42.91 109.15
N GLN A 14 -12.76 -43.30 108.95
CA GLN A 14 -13.44 -43.18 107.68
C GLN A 14 -13.63 -41.71 107.25
N LEU A 15 -13.96 -40.81 108.19
CA LEU A 15 -14.00 -39.37 107.95
C LEU A 15 -12.63 -38.81 107.55
N VAL A 16 -11.56 -39.24 108.23
CA VAL A 16 -10.19 -38.83 107.89
C VAL A 16 -9.82 -39.32 106.49
N TYR A 17 -10.13 -40.57 106.14
CA TYR A 17 -9.91 -41.10 104.79
C TYR A 17 -10.70 -40.32 103.74
N GLU A 18 -11.98 -40.05 103.97
CA GLU A 18 -12.78 -39.23 103.06
C GLU A 18 -12.23 -37.82 102.91
N ASN A 19 -11.76 -37.21 104.00
CA ASN A 19 -11.19 -35.87 103.97
C ASN A 19 -9.88 -35.86 103.18
N TYR A 20 -8.98 -36.82 103.45
CA TYR A 20 -7.75 -36.98 102.69
C TYR A 20 -8.01 -37.27 101.21
N ASN A 21 -8.97 -38.14 100.90
CA ASN A 21 -9.32 -38.45 99.52
C ASN A 21 -9.88 -37.21 98.82
N LYS A 22 -10.76 -36.44 99.46
CA LYS A 22 -11.26 -35.16 98.94
C LYS A 22 -10.13 -34.14 98.73
N PHE A 23 -9.16 -34.06 99.64
CA PHE A 23 -7.98 -33.21 99.48
C PHE A 23 -7.09 -33.62 98.30
N ILE A 24 -6.86 -34.93 98.12
CA ILE A 24 -6.09 -35.46 97.00
C ILE A 24 -6.80 -35.14 95.68
N THR A 25 -8.10 -35.43 95.58
CA THR A 25 -8.87 -35.14 94.37
C THR A 25 -8.95 -33.64 94.06
N ALA A 26 -9.12 -32.80 95.09
CA ALA A 26 -9.09 -31.34 94.93
C ALA A 26 -7.71 -30.86 94.43
N THR A 27 -6.62 -31.44 94.96
CA THR A 27 -5.25 -31.12 94.53
C THR A 27 -5.00 -31.55 93.08
N ASP A 28 -5.46 -32.73 92.68
CA ASP A 28 -5.35 -33.21 91.28
C ASP A 28 -6.20 -32.36 90.32
N THR A 29 -7.38 -31.91 90.78
CA THR A 29 -8.21 -30.98 90.01
C THR A 29 -7.52 -29.62 89.84
N ILE A 30 -6.88 -29.10 90.89
CA ILE A 30 -6.09 -27.87 90.80
C ILE A 30 -4.90 -28.03 89.83
N ARG A 31 -4.22 -29.18 89.86
CA ARG A 31 -3.09 -29.47 88.96
C ARG A 31 -3.55 -29.56 87.49
N THR A 32 -4.66 -30.22 87.22
CA THR A 32 -5.23 -30.32 85.86
C THR A 32 -5.77 -28.97 85.38
N MET A 33 -6.47 -28.22 86.23
CA MET A 33 -6.91 -26.85 85.91
C MET A 33 -5.71 -25.95 85.57
N LYS A 34 -4.62 -26.02 86.34
CA LYS A 34 -3.39 -25.27 86.05
C LYS A 34 -2.84 -25.60 84.67
N SER A 35 -2.68 -26.89 84.34
CA SER A 35 -2.19 -27.32 83.03
C SER A 35 -3.08 -26.83 81.88
N ASN A 36 -4.41 -26.82 82.08
CA ASN A 36 -5.35 -26.33 81.07
C ASN A 36 -5.27 -24.81 80.90
N ILE A 37 -5.11 -24.05 81.99
CA ILE A 37 -4.92 -22.60 81.93
C ILE A 37 -3.60 -22.25 81.22
N ASP A 38 -2.51 -22.95 81.54
CA ASP A 38 -1.22 -22.77 80.87
C ASP A 38 -1.32 -23.05 79.36
N SER A 39 -2.05 -24.11 78.97
CA SER A 39 -2.33 -24.42 77.56
C SER A 39 -3.17 -23.32 76.91
N MET A 40 -4.23 -22.85 77.57
CA MET A 40 -5.11 -21.80 77.04
C MET A 40 -4.39 -20.47 76.87
N GLU A 41 -3.47 -20.12 77.79
CA GLU A 41 -2.61 -18.93 77.65
C GLU A 41 -1.72 -19.04 76.41
N SER A 42 -1.16 -20.22 76.15
CA SER A 42 -0.35 -20.46 74.94
C SER A 42 -1.15 -20.33 73.64
N GLU A 43 -2.39 -20.80 73.62
CA GLU A 43 -3.29 -20.66 72.46
C GLU A 43 -3.75 -19.21 72.27
N MET A 44 -4.04 -18.49 73.36
CA MET A 44 -4.41 -17.07 73.30
C MET A 44 -3.26 -16.21 72.77
N ARG A 45 -2.02 -16.51 73.16
CA ARG A 45 -0.81 -15.87 72.59
C ARG A 45 -0.68 -16.17 71.09
N ARG A 46 -0.86 -17.42 70.67
CA ARG A 46 -0.88 -17.78 69.23
C ARG A 46 -1.98 -17.08 68.44
N LEU A 47 -3.17 -16.92 69.04
CA LEU A 47 -4.27 -16.20 68.42
C LEU A 47 -3.95 -14.71 68.28
N GLN A 48 -3.33 -14.11 69.28
CA GLN A 48 -2.89 -12.71 69.23
C GLN A 48 -1.83 -12.50 68.13
N ASP A 49 -0.86 -13.42 68.01
CA ASP A 49 0.16 -13.37 66.96
C ASP A 49 -0.45 -13.56 65.58
N THR A 50 -1.37 -14.50 65.42
CA THR A 50 -2.06 -14.70 64.13
C THR A 50 -2.95 -13.51 63.78
N ALA A 51 -3.67 -12.94 64.75
CA ALA A 51 -4.46 -11.73 64.55
C ALA A 51 -3.60 -10.52 64.15
N SER A 52 -2.42 -10.34 64.76
CA SER A 52 -1.50 -9.25 64.40
C SER A 52 -0.92 -9.44 62.99
N ILE A 53 -0.52 -10.66 62.62
CA ILE A 53 -0.06 -11.01 61.27
C ILE A 53 -1.18 -10.77 60.24
N VAL A 54 -2.42 -11.12 60.56
CA VAL A 54 -3.57 -10.88 59.67
C VAL A 54 -3.83 -9.39 59.52
N ALA A 55 -3.74 -8.60 60.60
CA ALA A 55 -3.89 -7.15 60.55
C ALA A 55 -2.81 -6.51 59.67
N GLU A 56 -1.54 -6.89 59.86
CA GLU A 56 -0.42 -6.39 59.06
C GLU A 56 -0.56 -6.76 57.58
N LYS A 57 -0.88 -8.02 57.29
CA LYS A 57 -1.13 -8.47 55.91
C LYS A 57 -2.32 -7.73 55.28
N SER A 58 -3.39 -7.50 56.02
CA SER A 58 -4.58 -6.77 55.54
C SER A 58 -4.27 -5.30 55.24
N LEU A 59 -3.46 -4.65 56.08
CA LEU A 59 -2.94 -3.31 55.81
C LEU A 59 -2.06 -3.28 54.55
N SER A 60 -1.19 -4.29 54.39
CA SER A 60 -0.32 -4.41 53.20
C SER A 60 -1.11 -4.65 51.90
N VAL A 61 -2.21 -5.41 51.97
CA VAL A 61 -3.09 -5.67 50.82
C VAL A 61 -3.88 -4.41 50.48
N SER A 62 -4.43 -3.73 51.49
CA SER A 62 -5.16 -2.47 51.32
C SER A 62 -4.29 -1.40 50.67
N SER A 63 -3.04 -1.23 51.11
CA SER A 63 -2.11 -0.25 50.52
C SER A 63 -1.74 -0.60 49.07
N LYS A 64 -1.47 -1.87 48.77
CA LYS A 64 -1.20 -2.34 47.39
C LYS A 64 -2.40 -2.17 46.48
N LEU A 65 -3.62 -2.41 46.98
CA LEU A 65 -4.84 -2.20 46.21
C LEU A 65 -5.06 -0.72 45.90
N GLN A 66 -4.89 0.16 46.89
CA GLN A 66 -4.99 1.60 46.69
C GLN A 66 -3.97 2.11 45.65
N GLN A 67 -2.70 1.70 45.77
CA GLN A 67 -1.67 2.03 44.78
C GLN A 67 -2.02 1.52 43.38
N ARG A 68 -2.58 0.30 43.27
CA ARG A 68 -3.05 -0.24 41.99
C ARG A 68 -4.21 0.57 41.42
N GLN A 69 -5.20 0.93 42.23
CA GLN A 69 -6.34 1.74 41.81
C GLN A 69 -5.88 3.10 41.30
N GLU A 70 -5.02 3.80 42.03
CA GLU A 70 -4.44 5.08 41.61
C GLU A 70 -3.68 4.93 40.28
N SER A 71 -2.83 3.90 40.16
CA SER A 71 -2.10 3.63 38.92
C SER A 71 -3.02 3.30 37.73
N MET A 72 -4.16 2.67 37.99
CA MET A 72 -5.15 2.29 36.98
C MET A 72 -5.91 3.52 36.49
N VAL A 73 -6.36 4.37 37.43
CA VAL A 73 -7.02 5.65 37.13
C VAL A 73 -6.07 6.54 36.32
N GLN A 74 -4.81 6.69 36.73
CA GLN A 74 -3.83 7.49 35.98
C GLN A 74 -3.57 6.93 34.57
N ARG A 75 -3.48 5.60 34.41
CA ARG A 75 -3.33 4.97 33.09
C ARG A 75 -4.55 5.21 32.20
N LEU A 76 -5.75 5.11 32.75
CA LEU A 76 -6.98 5.37 32.01
C LEU A 76 -7.07 6.84 31.61
N LEU A 77 -6.74 7.76 32.52
CA LEU A 77 -6.75 9.19 32.24
C LEU A 77 -5.78 9.55 31.11
N ARG A 78 -4.56 8.99 31.13
CA ARG A 78 -3.57 9.16 30.04
C ARG A 78 -4.10 8.64 28.70
N LYS A 79 -4.70 7.44 28.68
CA LYS A 79 -5.31 6.88 27.45
C LYS A 79 -6.47 7.72 26.93
N LEU A 80 -7.27 8.29 27.81
CA LEU A 80 -8.34 9.20 27.41
C LEU A 80 -7.76 10.49 26.87
N GLN A 81 -6.80 11.09 27.57
CA GLN A 81 -6.11 12.30 27.13
C GLN A 81 -5.51 12.12 25.72
N THR A 82 -4.88 10.98 25.42
CA THR A 82 -4.36 10.70 24.08
C THR A 82 -5.45 10.65 23.01
N VAL A 83 -6.66 10.16 23.33
CA VAL A 83 -7.81 10.16 22.40
C VAL A 83 -8.38 11.57 22.21
N PHE A 84 -8.42 12.39 23.27
CA PHE A 84 -8.85 13.80 23.16
C PHE A 84 -7.84 14.64 22.35
N GLU A 85 -6.55 14.34 22.46
CA GLU A 85 -5.49 15.00 21.69
C GLU A 85 -5.33 14.43 20.27
N LEU A 86 -5.94 13.28 19.95
CA LEU A 86 -5.79 12.57 18.68
C LEU A 86 -6.08 13.46 17.46
N PRO A 87 -7.21 14.18 17.35
CA PRO A 87 -7.47 14.98 16.15
C PRO A 87 -6.47 16.12 15.97
N ARG A 88 -5.93 16.67 17.08
CA ARG A 88 -4.92 17.72 17.02
C ARG A 88 -3.58 17.16 16.54
N LYS A 89 -3.16 16.00 17.08
CA LYS A 89 -1.93 15.31 16.66
C LYS A 89 -2.00 14.83 15.21
N MET A 90 -3.15 14.32 14.77
CA MET A 90 -3.35 13.94 13.37
C MET A 90 -3.28 15.13 12.42
N ARG A 91 -3.83 16.29 12.80
CA ARG A 91 -3.71 17.52 11.99
C ARG A 91 -2.27 18.04 11.92
N ALA A 92 -1.54 18.06 13.04
CA ALA A 92 -0.13 18.41 13.03
C ALA A 92 0.70 17.46 12.15
N ALA A 93 0.44 16.15 12.23
CA ALA A 93 1.10 15.17 11.37
C ALA A 93 0.73 15.33 9.88
N LEU A 94 -0.45 15.86 9.57
CA LEU A 94 -0.84 16.22 8.20
C LEU A 94 -0.03 17.41 7.68
N GLU A 95 0.17 18.44 8.50
CA GLU A 95 0.99 19.61 8.18
C GLU A 95 2.47 19.24 7.96
N GLU A 96 2.98 18.31 8.77
CA GLU A 96 4.35 17.76 8.65
C GLU A 96 4.48 16.71 7.53
N ASN A 97 3.38 16.37 6.85
CA ASN A 97 3.32 15.37 5.76
C ASN A 97 3.70 13.93 6.19
N ALA A 98 3.70 13.67 7.49
CA ALA A 98 4.00 12.37 8.10
C ALA A 98 2.74 11.51 8.18
N LEU A 99 2.29 11.04 7.01
CA LEU A 99 1.03 10.28 6.86
C LEU A 99 1.07 8.93 7.58
N ASP A 100 2.24 8.29 7.68
CA ASP A 100 2.41 7.02 8.39
C ASP A 100 2.08 7.12 9.88
N THR A 101 2.62 8.15 10.52
CA THR A 101 2.41 8.41 11.94
C THR A 101 0.94 8.77 12.20
N ALA A 102 0.32 9.56 11.33
CA ALA A 102 -1.07 9.96 11.46
C ALA A 102 -2.03 8.76 11.39
N VAL A 103 -1.82 7.86 10.42
CA VAL A 103 -2.63 6.64 10.26
C VAL A 103 -2.36 5.64 11.38
N GLY A 104 -1.12 5.50 11.83
CA GLY A 104 -0.78 4.65 12.98
C GLY A 104 -1.50 5.10 14.27
N LEU A 105 -1.47 6.40 14.57
CA LEU A 105 -2.17 6.98 15.71
C LEU A 105 -3.69 6.77 15.62
N TYR A 106 -4.27 6.89 14.42
CA TYR A 106 -5.69 6.61 14.20
C TYR A 106 -6.03 5.13 14.41
N ALA A 107 -5.23 4.20 13.85
CA ALA A 107 -5.45 2.77 13.98
C ALA A 107 -5.37 2.30 15.45
N GLU A 108 -4.43 2.84 16.23
CA GLU A 108 -4.34 2.57 17.66
C GLU A 108 -5.55 3.09 18.46
N ALA A 109 -6.11 4.22 18.04
CA ALA A 109 -7.26 4.84 18.69
C ALA A 109 -8.62 4.27 18.22
N GLN A 110 -8.70 3.70 17.02
CA GLN A 110 -9.91 3.13 16.42
C GLN A 110 -10.67 2.13 17.31
N PRO A 111 -10.04 1.14 17.98
CA PRO A 111 -10.77 0.22 18.87
C PRO A 111 -11.34 0.92 20.11
N LEU A 112 -10.71 2.02 20.56
CA LEU A 112 -11.23 2.84 21.66
C LEU A 112 -12.39 3.73 21.18
N LEU A 113 -12.27 4.31 19.98
CA LEU A 113 -13.34 5.08 19.36
C LEU A 113 -14.58 4.21 19.09
N HIS A 114 -14.43 2.96 18.65
CA HIS A 114 -15.59 2.06 18.47
C HIS A 114 -16.28 1.71 19.79
N LYS A 115 -15.52 1.48 20.87
CA LYS A 115 -16.08 1.12 22.19
C LYS A 115 -16.77 2.30 22.90
N TYR A 116 -16.27 3.51 22.71
CA TYR A 116 -16.72 4.70 23.46
C TYR A 116 -17.38 5.78 22.59
N GLY A 117 -17.38 5.63 21.26
CA GLY A 117 -17.80 6.65 20.29
C GLY A 117 -19.28 7.00 20.32
N GLY A 118 -20.11 6.21 20.98
CA GLY A 118 -21.54 6.50 21.18
C GLY A 118 -21.85 7.47 22.32
N ARG A 119 -20.87 7.84 23.17
CA ARG A 119 -21.14 8.58 24.42
C ARG A 119 -20.61 10.00 24.38
N GLY A 120 -21.52 10.98 24.37
CA GLY A 120 -21.23 12.39 24.67
C GLY A 120 -20.09 13.00 23.85
N SER A 121 -19.11 13.59 24.53
CA SER A 121 -17.95 14.28 23.93
C SER A 121 -17.09 13.38 23.04
N PHE A 122 -17.06 12.06 23.28
CA PHE A 122 -16.33 11.11 22.42
C PHE A 122 -16.93 11.00 21.03
N LYS A 123 -18.25 11.20 20.86
CA LYS A 123 -18.88 11.21 19.54
C LYS A 123 -18.35 12.36 18.69
N VAL A 124 -18.23 13.55 19.28
CA VAL A 124 -17.71 14.73 18.59
C VAL A 124 -16.24 14.54 18.20
N ILE A 125 -15.45 13.89 19.05
CA ILE A 125 -14.03 13.62 18.79
C ILE A 125 -13.87 12.55 17.73
N ALA A 126 -14.66 11.46 17.80
CA ALA A 126 -14.70 10.41 16.79
C ALA A 126 -15.02 11.01 15.41
N LEU A 127 -16.07 11.82 15.31
CA LEU A 127 -16.42 12.49 14.04
C LEU A 127 -15.30 13.41 13.54
N LYS A 128 -14.60 14.12 14.44
CA LYS A 128 -13.46 14.97 14.06
C LYS A 128 -12.27 14.15 13.59
N SER A 129 -11.94 13.03 14.25
CA SER A 129 -10.87 12.13 13.82
C SER A 129 -11.22 11.45 12.50
N ASP A 130 -12.48 11.08 12.29
CA ASP A 130 -12.94 10.46 11.04
C ASP A 130 -12.88 11.46 9.88
N PHE A 131 -13.22 12.73 10.10
CA PHE A 131 -13.04 13.77 9.09
C PHE A 131 -11.56 13.94 8.70
N VAL A 132 -10.65 13.98 9.68
CA VAL A 132 -9.21 14.08 9.40
C VAL A 132 -8.69 12.81 8.72
N ALA A 133 -9.21 11.63 9.07
CA ALA A 133 -8.89 10.38 8.39
C ALA A 133 -9.37 10.38 6.93
N GLN A 134 -10.55 10.93 6.64
CA GLN A 134 -11.06 11.11 5.28
C GLN A 134 -10.18 12.08 4.48
N GLU A 135 -9.74 13.17 5.08
CA GLU A 135 -8.82 14.14 4.46
C GLU A 135 -7.46 13.50 4.13
N ILE A 136 -6.89 12.73 5.06
CA ILE A 136 -5.68 11.92 4.82
C ILE A 136 -5.91 10.93 3.68
N SER A 137 -7.06 10.25 3.64
CA SER A 137 -7.40 9.32 2.55
C SER A 137 -7.47 10.02 1.19
N ALA A 138 -8.03 11.24 1.13
CA ALA A 138 -8.16 12.02 -0.09
C ALA A 138 -6.78 12.49 -0.58
N LEU A 139 -5.90 12.91 0.34
CA LEU A 139 -4.53 13.28 0.03
C LEU A 139 -3.70 12.08 -0.44
N LEU A 140 -3.83 10.91 0.21
CA LEU A 140 -3.19 9.66 -0.21
C LEU A 140 -3.66 9.24 -1.61
N LYS A 141 -4.97 9.34 -1.90
CA LYS A 141 -5.53 9.08 -3.24
C LYS A 141 -4.98 10.04 -4.29
N ARG A 142 -4.91 11.33 -3.98
CA ARG A 142 -4.31 12.33 -4.87
C ARG A 142 -2.84 12.02 -5.13
N ARG A 143 -2.07 11.69 -4.08
CA ARG A 143 -0.67 11.28 -4.20
C ARG A 143 -0.49 10.03 -5.06
N LEU A 144 -1.40 9.06 -4.94
CA LEU A 144 -1.39 7.85 -5.76
C LEU A 144 -1.59 8.15 -7.25
N THR A 145 -2.43 9.15 -7.58
CA THR A 145 -2.66 9.58 -8.97
C THR A 145 -1.54 10.44 -9.54
N GLU A 146 -0.86 11.24 -8.71
CA GLU A 146 0.07 12.29 -9.15
C GLU A 146 1.56 11.89 -9.07
N ARG A 147 1.97 11.06 -8.09
CA ARG A 147 3.39 10.90 -7.74
C ARG A 147 4.04 9.67 -8.40
N ARG A 148 5.31 9.88 -8.77
CA ARG A 148 6.27 8.90 -9.28
C ARG A 148 6.39 7.73 -8.29
N ASP A 149 6.49 6.54 -8.83
CA ASP A 149 6.04 5.26 -8.29
C ASP A 149 6.68 4.77 -6.97
N GLY A 150 7.63 5.52 -6.37
CA GLY A 150 8.32 5.15 -5.12
C GLY A 150 7.49 5.23 -3.84
N ASP A 151 6.56 6.19 -3.75
CA ASP A 151 5.71 6.36 -2.55
C ASP A 151 4.37 5.60 -2.67
N ALA A 152 4.12 4.97 -3.82
CA ALA A 152 2.83 4.34 -4.12
C ALA A 152 2.54 3.16 -3.20
N GLU A 153 3.56 2.34 -2.88
CA GLU A 153 3.40 1.19 -1.98
C GLU A 153 3.05 1.65 -0.56
N GLN A 154 3.75 2.67 -0.06
CA GLN A 154 3.49 3.25 1.25
C GLN A 154 2.07 3.82 1.30
N CYS A 155 1.63 4.51 0.25
CA CYS A 155 0.27 5.04 0.16
C CYS A 155 -0.80 3.93 0.18
N VAL A 156 -0.59 2.83 -0.54
CA VAL A 156 -1.52 1.69 -0.56
C VAL A 156 -1.57 0.99 0.81
N LEU A 157 -0.42 0.78 1.45
CA LEU A 157 -0.35 0.19 2.79
C LEU A 157 -1.06 1.06 3.84
N LEU A 158 -0.94 2.38 3.75
CA LEU A 158 -1.62 3.32 4.64
C LEU A 158 -3.13 3.34 4.42
N LEU A 159 -3.58 3.30 3.17
CA LEU A 159 -5.01 3.20 2.83
C LEU A 159 -5.62 1.87 3.33
N ARG A 160 -4.85 0.78 3.28
CA ARG A 160 -5.25 -0.51 3.87
C ARG A 160 -5.41 -0.43 5.38
N LYS A 161 -4.50 0.25 6.08
CA LYS A 161 -4.58 0.49 7.53
C LYS A 161 -5.76 1.38 7.92
N LEU A 162 -6.22 2.27 7.03
CA LEU A 162 -7.42 3.08 7.21
C LEU A 162 -8.74 2.30 6.99
N GLY A 163 -8.67 1.05 6.51
CA GLY A 163 -9.82 0.17 6.33
C GLY A 163 -10.56 0.34 5.00
N GLU A 164 -9.93 0.92 3.97
CA GLU A 164 -10.53 0.96 2.63
C GLU A 164 -10.42 -0.41 1.93
N PRO A 165 -11.48 -0.85 1.23
CA PRO A 165 -11.47 -2.15 0.56
C PRO A 165 -10.52 -2.14 -0.65
N ASP A 166 -9.73 -3.22 -0.76
CA ASP A 166 -8.67 -3.41 -1.75
C ASP A 166 -9.17 -3.25 -3.21
N ASP A 167 -10.43 -3.63 -3.50
CA ASP A 167 -11.03 -3.48 -4.84
C ASP A 167 -11.18 -2.01 -5.26
N THR A 168 -11.63 -1.14 -4.35
CA THR A 168 -11.79 0.30 -4.65
C THR A 168 -10.45 1.03 -4.77
N LEU A 169 -9.43 0.51 -4.09
CA LEU A 169 -8.07 1.02 -4.17
C LEU A 169 -7.42 0.62 -5.50
N GLN A 170 -7.64 -0.62 -5.93
CA GLN A 170 -7.16 -1.13 -7.21
C GLN A 170 -7.74 -0.32 -8.37
N ASP A 171 -9.05 -0.05 -8.40
CA ASP A 171 -9.69 0.73 -9.47
C ASP A 171 -9.16 2.17 -9.53
N LYS A 172 -8.94 2.81 -8.38
CA LYS A 172 -8.38 4.18 -8.32
C LYS A 172 -6.91 4.22 -8.71
N TYR A 173 -6.13 3.23 -8.32
CA TYR A 173 -4.74 3.09 -8.75
C TYR A 173 -4.63 2.89 -10.27
N LEU A 174 -5.44 1.97 -10.79
CA LEU A 174 -5.49 1.64 -12.21
C LEU A 174 -5.96 2.84 -13.03
N SER A 175 -7.04 3.52 -12.64
CA SER A 175 -7.52 4.72 -13.34
C SER A 175 -6.47 5.85 -13.33
N GLY A 176 -5.74 6.03 -12.23
CA GLY A 176 -4.61 6.96 -12.15
C GLY A 176 -3.49 6.62 -13.14
N ARG A 177 -3.05 5.35 -13.19
CA ARG A 177 -2.03 4.90 -14.16
C ARG A 177 -2.51 4.95 -15.60
N VAL A 178 -3.74 4.54 -15.86
CA VAL A 178 -4.37 4.63 -17.19
C VAL A 178 -4.41 6.08 -17.66
N ALA A 179 -4.81 7.03 -16.81
CA ALA A 179 -4.80 8.45 -17.17
C ALA A 179 -3.39 8.96 -17.51
N ARG A 180 -2.35 8.52 -16.77
CA ARG A 180 -0.95 8.85 -17.09
C ARG A 180 -0.52 8.27 -18.43
N ILE A 181 -0.80 6.99 -18.68
CA ILE A 181 -0.45 6.33 -19.94
C ILE A 181 -1.21 6.99 -21.10
N LYS A 182 -2.51 7.28 -20.95
CA LYS A 182 -3.30 8.01 -21.95
C LYS A 182 -2.75 9.41 -22.23
N LYS A 183 -2.25 10.12 -21.22
CA LYS A 183 -1.55 11.40 -21.42
C LYS A 183 -0.28 11.23 -22.27
N VAL A 184 0.52 10.21 -21.99
CA VAL A 184 1.71 9.88 -22.81
C VAL A 184 1.32 9.51 -24.24
N LEU A 185 0.22 8.75 -24.43
CA LEU A 185 -0.31 8.43 -25.76
C LEU A 185 -0.85 9.67 -26.48
N ALA A 186 -1.48 10.61 -25.78
CA ALA A 186 -1.95 11.87 -26.35
C ALA A 186 -0.78 12.78 -26.77
N GLU A 187 0.28 12.84 -25.95
CA GLU A 187 1.54 13.49 -26.34
C GLU A 187 2.12 12.84 -27.59
N ALA A 188 2.10 11.50 -27.67
CA ALA A 188 2.54 10.77 -28.86
C ALA A 188 1.69 11.06 -30.10
N THR A 189 0.37 11.22 -29.97
CA THR A 189 -0.51 11.59 -31.10
C THR A 189 -0.19 12.96 -31.66
N LEU A 190 0.12 13.93 -30.79
CA LEU A 190 0.51 15.28 -31.21
C LEU A 190 1.86 15.27 -31.93
N VAL A 191 2.84 14.48 -31.43
CA VAL A 191 4.12 14.30 -32.12
C VAL A 191 3.91 13.61 -33.48
N ALA A 192 3.03 12.59 -33.54
CA ALA A 192 2.68 11.91 -34.77
C ALA A 192 2.05 12.85 -35.81
N GLU A 193 1.17 13.75 -35.39
CA GLU A 193 0.57 14.78 -36.26
C GLU A 193 1.60 15.80 -36.74
N ALA A 194 2.52 16.23 -35.87
CA ALA A 194 3.62 17.10 -36.24
C ALA A 194 4.58 16.43 -37.26
N MET A 195 4.86 15.13 -37.10
CA MET A 195 5.64 14.36 -38.07
C MET A 195 4.91 14.23 -39.42
N ALA A 196 3.60 13.98 -39.42
CA ALA A 196 2.79 13.89 -40.63
C ALA A 196 2.72 15.24 -41.37
N ALA A 197 2.53 16.35 -40.63
CA ALA A 197 2.52 17.70 -41.18
C ALA A 197 3.86 18.08 -41.81
N ALA A 198 4.97 17.74 -41.16
CA ALA A 198 6.30 17.97 -41.71
C ALA A 198 6.61 17.10 -42.94
N ALA A 199 6.11 15.86 -42.97
CA ALA A 199 6.23 14.98 -44.14
C ALA A 199 5.41 15.48 -45.34
N ALA A 200 4.22 16.03 -45.09
CA ALA A 200 3.39 16.68 -46.12
C ALA A 200 4.03 17.96 -46.64
N ALA A 201 4.61 18.79 -45.77
CA ALA A 201 5.36 19.98 -46.17
C ALA A 201 6.58 19.64 -47.04
N ALA A 202 7.27 18.53 -46.76
CA ALA A 202 8.37 18.05 -47.58
C ALA A 202 7.92 17.50 -48.96
N ALA A 203 6.67 17.05 -49.09
CA ALA A 203 6.08 16.60 -50.36
C ALA A 203 5.48 17.75 -51.19
N GLY A 204 5.02 18.83 -50.55
CA GLY A 204 4.39 19.98 -51.21
C GLY A 204 5.35 21.05 -51.75
N ALA A 205 6.61 20.73 -52.08
CA ALA A 205 7.61 21.70 -52.52
C ALA A 205 7.43 22.21 -53.98
N GLY A 206 6.18 22.28 -54.47
CA GLY A 206 5.84 22.86 -55.77
C GLY A 206 4.35 23.17 -55.86
N GLY A 207 3.98 24.44 -55.70
CA GLY A 207 2.62 24.93 -55.94
C GLY A 207 1.95 25.60 -54.74
N GLN A 208 1.49 26.84 -54.94
CA GLN A 208 1.04 27.80 -53.94
C GLN A 208 -0.19 27.39 -53.10
N GLN A 209 -0.19 27.90 -51.86
CA GLN A 209 -1.27 28.07 -50.88
C GLN A 209 -1.73 26.84 -50.07
N ALA A 210 -1.27 26.79 -48.81
CA ALA A 210 -2.02 26.19 -47.70
C ALA A 210 -1.98 27.15 -46.48
N PRO A 211 -3.12 27.65 -45.99
CA PRO A 211 -3.18 28.39 -44.74
C PRO A 211 -3.51 27.41 -43.60
N THR A 212 -2.51 26.81 -42.95
CA THR A 212 -2.66 26.40 -41.54
C THR A 212 -1.27 26.20 -40.93
N GLN A 213 -1.06 26.86 -39.80
CA GLN A 213 0.20 26.96 -39.07
C GLN A 213 0.84 25.58 -38.83
N LEU A 214 2.15 25.45 -39.09
CA LEU A 214 2.94 24.31 -38.61
C LEU A 214 2.76 24.22 -37.09
N PRO A 215 2.48 23.04 -36.50
CA PRO A 215 2.59 22.87 -35.06
C PRO A 215 4.07 23.00 -34.69
N SER A 216 4.44 24.19 -34.25
CA SER A 216 5.80 24.50 -33.84
C SER A 216 6.17 23.72 -32.57
N LYS A 217 7.47 23.46 -32.38
CA LYS A 217 8.11 22.85 -31.20
C LYS A 217 7.54 23.29 -29.84
N ALA A 218 6.91 24.47 -29.79
CA ALA A 218 6.32 25.10 -28.61
C ALA A 218 5.01 24.47 -28.10
N GLN A 219 4.31 23.63 -28.89
CA GLN A 219 3.00 23.05 -28.48
C GLN A 219 3.10 21.68 -27.80
N LEU A 220 4.31 21.11 -27.66
CA LEU A 220 4.52 19.75 -27.18
C LEU A 220 5.13 19.72 -25.77
N PRO A 221 4.55 18.97 -24.82
CA PRO A 221 5.20 18.66 -23.55
C PRO A 221 6.46 17.81 -23.81
N ASN A 222 7.62 18.30 -23.35
CA ASN A 222 8.92 17.59 -23.38
C ASN A 222 9.37 17.04 -24.76
N PRO A 223 9.67 17.90 -25.74
CA PRO A 223 10.02 17.50 -27.11
C PRO A 223 11.29 16.62 -27.19
N GLU A 224 12.24 16.79 -26.27
CA GLU A 224 13.49 16.02 -26.23
C GLU A 224 13.25 14.53 -25.97
N THR A 225 12.23 14.21 -25.16
CA THR A 225 11.89 12.83 -24.80
C THR A 225 11.27 12.03 -25.96
N TRP A 226 10.94 12.70 -27.06
CA TRP A 226 10.41 12.11 -28.29
C TRP A 226 11.42 12.16 -29.44
N GLY A 227 12.68 12.54 -29.16
CA GLY A 227 13.77 12.54 -30.13
C GLY A 227 13.81 13.76 -31.06
N TRP A 228 13.19 14.88 -30.68
CA TRP A 228 13.24 16.11 -31.48
C TRP A 228 14.65 16.70 -31.51
N SER A 229 15.24 16.80 -32.70
CA SER A 229 16.50 17.51 -32.93
C SER A 229 16.21 18.92 -33.46
N GLY A 230 16.31 19.94 -32.60
CA GLY A 230 16.18 21.33 -33.04
C GLY A 230 14.76 21.66 -33.55
N SER A 231 14.62 22.01 -34.84
CA SER A 231 13.38 22.37 -35.52
C SER A 231 12.80 21.25 -36.41
N GLN A 232 13.49 20.11 -36.52
CA GLN A 232 13.06 18.99 -37.36
C GLN A 232 12.31 17.93 -36.54
N PRO A 233 11.25 17.33 -37.13
CA PRO A 233 10.54 16.22 -36.51
C PRO A 233 11.47 15.00 -36.32
N PRO A 234 11.24 14.18 -35.29
CA PRO A 234 12.02 12.96 -35.05
C PRO A 234 11.88 11.96 -36.20
N ALA A 235 12.96 11.20 -36.45
CA ALA A 235 12.89 10.08 -37.38
C ALA A 235 11.90 9.02 -36.87
N LEU A 236 11.12 8.41 -37.78
CA LEU A 236 10.10 7.40 -37.47
C LEU A 236 10.59 6.33 -36.49
N ARG A 237 11.81 5.81 -36.70
CA ARG A 237 12.40 4.77 -35.85
C ARG A 237 12.67 5.23 -34.42
N VAL A 238 13.10 6.48 -34.24
CA VAL A 238 13.40 7.06 -32.92
C VAL A 238 12.10 7.34 -32.16
N PHE A 239 11.09 7.86 -32.87
CA PHE A 239 9.76 8.07 -32.30
C PHE A 239 9.11 6.76 -31.85
N VAL A 240 9.09 5.73 -32.71
CA VAL A 240 8.49 4.42 -32.38
C VAL A 240 9.24 3.80 -31.20
N ARG A 241 10.57 3.80 -31.19
CA ARG A 241 11.35 3.28 -30.06
C ARG A 241 11.04 4.01 -28.74
N ALA A 242 10.95 5.34 -28.78
CA ALA A 242 10.63 6.13 -27.58
C ALA A 242 9.19 5.90 -27.10
N LEU A 243 8.24 5.71 -28.02
CA LEU A 243 6.86 5.35 -27.71
C LEU A 243 6.79 3.97 -27.06
N ASP A 244 7.46 2.98 -27.64
CA ASP A 244 7.52 1.61 -27.15
C ASP A 244 8.13 1.58 -25.75
N GLU A 245 9.26 2.25 -25.55
CA GLU A 245 9.93 2.30 -24.26
C GLU A 245 9.06 2.92 -23.17
N LYS A 246 8.44 4.08 -23.44
CA LYS A 246 7.57 4.76 -22.47
C LYS A 246 6.28 3.98 -22.19
N PHE A 247 5.67 3.40 -23.22
CA PHE A 247 4.42 2.66 -23.09
C PHE A 247 4.64 1.29 -22.42
N ILE A 248 5.61 0.51 -22.89
CA ILE A 248 5.88 -0.83 -22.37
C ILE A 248 6.38 -0.76 -20.93
N ASN A 249 7.33 0.13 -20.60
CA ASN A 249 7.76 0.34 -19.21
C ASN A 249 6.58 0.78 -18.34
N GLY A 250 5.76 1.70 -18.88
CA GLY A 250 4.54 2.18 -18.25
C GLY A 250 3.43 1.14 -18.13
N VAL A 251 3.42 0.04 -18.88
CA VAL A 251 2.46 -1.06 -18.69
C VAL A 251 3.05 -2.10 -17.76
N GLN A 252 4.31 -2.49 -17.96
CA GLN A 252 5.03 -3.49 -17.18
C GLN A 252 5.07 -3.14 -15.69
N GLU A 253 5.43 -1.90 -15.37
CA GLU A 253 5.44 -1.44 -13.98
C GLU A 253 4.03 -1.47 -13.35
N THR A 254 2.96 -1.32 -14.15
CA THR A 254 1.57 -1.39 -13.65
C THR A 254 1.26 -2.80 -13.23
N VAL A 255 1.65 -3.75 -14.08
CA VAL A 255 1.41 -5.15 -13.86
C VAL A 255 2.21 -5.62 -12.65
N VAL A 256 3.50 -5.29 -12.57
CA VAL A 256 4.36 -5.63 -11.43
C VAL A 256 3.80 -5.06 -10.13
N ASN A 257 3.42 -3.78 -10.12
CA ASN A 257 2.88 -3.14 -8.93
C ASN A 257 1.51 -3.71 -8.53
N VAL A 258 0.61 -3.97 -9.48
CA VAL A 258 -0.71 -4.54 -9.18
C VAL A 258 -0.59 -5.97 -8.65
N VAL A 259 0.29 -6.77 -9.25
CA VAL A 259 0.58 -8.13 -8.77
C VAL A 259 1.18 -8.08 -7.37
N ARG A 260 2.15 -7.19 -7.13
CA ARG A 260 2.81 -7.07 -5.83
C ARG A 260 1.91 -6.51 -4.73
N PHE A 261 1.02 -5.56 -5.03
CA PHE A 261 0.19 -4.89 -4.00
C PHE A 261 -1.14 -5.58 -3.75
N PHE A 262 -1.81 -6.08 -4.80
CA PHE A 262 -3.19 -6.58 -4.71
C PHE A 262 -3.29 -8.10 -4.86
N LEU A 263 -2.22 -8.77 -5.27
CA LEU A 263 -2.15 -10.23 -5.42
C LEU A 263 -0.89 -10.82 -4.76
N PRO A 264 -0.65 -10.58 -3.45
CA PRO A 264 0.48 -11.22 -2.78
C PRO A 264 0.27 -12.74 -2.82
N GLU A 265 1.26 -13.45 -3.38
CA GLU A 265 1.30 -14.91 -3.41
C GLU A 265 1.30 -15.45 -1.97
N GLY A 266 0.11 -15.70 -1.41
CA GLY A 266 -0.06 -16.17 -0.03
C GLY A 266 -1.24 -15.59 0.76
N SER A 267 -2.06 -14.68 0.21
CA SER A 267 -3.31 -14.33 0.90
C SER A 267 -4.29 -15.51 0.84
N GLU A 268 -4.62 -16.09 1.99
CA GLU A 268 -5.60 -17.16 2.21
C GLU A 268 -7.06 -16.81 1.82
N GLU A 269 -7.27 -15.82 0.96
CA GLU A 269 -8.57 -15.53 0.36
C GLU A 269 -8.74 -16.39 -0.90
N SER A 270 -9.46 -17.50 -0.73
CA SER A 270 -10.07 -18.39 -1.73
C SER A 270 -9.62 -18.21 -3.21
N PRO A 271 -9.09 -19.27 -3.87
CA PRO A 271 -8.52 -19.23 -5.23
C PRO A 271 -9.47 -18.74 -6.35
N GLU A 272 -10.77 -18.60 -6.08
CA GLU A 272 -11.75 -17.98 -6.99
C GLU A 272 -11.71 -16.44 -7.05
N SER A 273 -11.14 -15.75 -6.06
CA SER A 273 -11.12 -14.27 -6.03
C SER A 273 -10.00 -13.65 -6.85
N ALA A 274 -8.89 -14.37 -7.04
CA ALA A 274 -7.73 -13.95 -7.82
C ALA A 274 -8.04 -13.66 -9.31
N PRO A 275 -8.81 -14.47 -10.05
CA PRO A 275 -9.17 -14.13 -11.43
C PRO A 275 -10.10 -12.92 -11.51
N ALA A 276 -10.98 -12.70 -10.52
CA ALA A 276 -11.87 -11.53 -10.48
C ALA A 276 -11.07 -10.23 -10.33
N LYS A 277 -10.07 -10.20 -9.44
CA LYS A 277 -9.17 -9.04 -9.25
C LYS A 277 -8.25 -8.79 -10.47
N ARG A 278 -7.99 -9.80 -11.31
CA ARG A 278 -7.19 -9.66 -12.55
C ARG A 278 -7.98 -9.14 -13.76
N LYS A 279 -9.29 -9.37 -13.83
CA LYS A 279 -10.16 -8.91 -14.92
C LYS A 279 -10.06 -7.41 -15.24
N PRO A 280 -10.13 -6.47 -14.27
CA PRO A 280 -10.06 -5.04 -14.57
C PRO A 280 -8.70 -4.65 -15.16
N LEU A 281 -7.61 -5.26 -14.69
CA LEU A 281 -6.27 -5.02 -15.24
C LEU A 281 -6.16 -5.48 -16.70
N VAL A 282 -6.70 -6.66 -17.02
CA VAL A 282 -6.67 -7.21 -18.39
C VAL A 282 -7.56 -6.41 -19.35
N ALA A 283 -8.73 -5.96 -18.89
CA ALA A 283 -9.60 -5.11 -19.70
C ALA A 283 -8.92 -3.78 -20.04
N LEU A 284 -8.35 -3.10 -19.03
CA LEU A 284 -7.66 -1.83 -19.20
C LEU A 284 -6.38 -1.96 -20.03
N SER A 285 -5.61 -3.03 -19.86
CA SER A 285 -4.42 -3.26 -20.69
C SER A 285 -4.81 -3.43 -22.16
N ARG A 286 -5.86 -4.22 -22.45
CA ARG A 286 -6.36 -4.43 -23.82
C ARG A 286 -6.78 -3.11 -24.49
N GLU A 287 -7.47 -2.23 -23.76
CA GLU A 287 -7.85 -0.90 -24.26
C GLU A 287 -6.62 -0.03 -24.57
N LEU A 288 -5.66 0.03 -23.64
CA LEU A 288 -4.43 0.81 -23.83
C LEU A 288 -3.58 0.30 -25.00
N PHE A 289 -3.43 -1.02 -25.13
CA PHE A 289 -2.73 -1.63 -26.28
C PHE A 289 -3.46 -1.33 -27.59
N ALA A 290 -4.80 -1.36 -27.61
CA ALA A 290 -5.57 -1.02 -28.81
C ALA A 290 -5.34 0.44 -29.26
N GLU A 291 -5.34 1.39 -28.31
CA GLU A 291 -5.01 2.80 -28.57
C GLU A 291 -3.57 2.96 -29.09
N TYR A 292 -2.60 2.33 -28.43
CA TYR A 292 -1.20 2.33 -28.87
C TYR A 292 -1.02 1.79 -30.30
N PHE A 293 -1.60 0.61 -30.61
CA PHE A 293 -1.52 0.02 -31.95
C PHE A 293 -2.25 0.85 -33.01
N ALA A 294 -3.29 1.60 -32.65
CA ALA A 294 -3.94 2.54 -33.57
C ALA A 294 -2.98 3.69 -33.93
N ILE A 295 -2.25 4.24 -32.94
CA ILE A 295 -1.27 5.32 -33.15
C ILE A 295 -0.11 4.83 -34.03
N VAL A 296 0.47 3.66 -33.71
CA VAL A 296 1.58 3.10 -34.50
C VAL A 296 1.13 2.83 -35.94
N ARG A 297 -0.06 2.26 -36.15
CA ARG A 297 -0.61 2.04 -37.50
C ARG A 297 -0.78 3.36 -38.25
N ARG A 298 -1.35 4.39 -37.62
CA ARG A 298 -1.53 5.72 -38.23
C ARG A 298 -0.19 6.29 -38.71
N VAL A 299 0.81 6.31 -37.83
CA VAL A 299 2.14 6.86 -38.13
C VAL A 299 2.82 6.09 -39.27
N VAL A 300 2.74 4.76 -39.28
CA VAL A 300 3.32 3.94 -40.35
C VAL A 300 2.59 4.17 -41.68
N THR A 301 1.25 4.28 -41.68
CA THR A 301 0.49 4.55 -42.91
C THR A 301 0.76 5.93 -43.48
N ASP A 302 0.92 6.95 -42.63
CA ASP A 302 1.19 8.31 -43.08
C ASP A 302 2.64 8.46 -43.57
N ALA A 303 3.59 7.79 -42.92
CA ALA A 303 4.96 7.67 -43.43
C ALA A 303 5.01 6.93 -44.79
N ALA A 304 4.22 5.88 -44.96
CA ALA A 304 4.12 5.15 -46.23
C ALA A 304 3.54 6.04 -47.35
N LYS A 305 2.46 6.78 -47.09
CA LYS A 305 1.87 7.74 -48.04
C LYS A 305 2.87 8.83 -48.43
N ALA A 306 3.56 9.41 -47.46
CA ALA A 306 4.59 10.42 -47.71
C ALA A 306 5.76 9.87 -48.53
N GLY A 307 6.18 8.62 -48.28
CA GLY A 307 7.20 7.93 -49.08
C GLY A 307 6.78 7.68 -50.52
N VAL A 308 5.52 7.30 -50.76
CA VAL A 308 4.95 7.10 -52.10
C VAL A 308 4.89 8.43 -52.85
N LEU A 309 4.40 9.50 -52.22
CA LEU A 309 4.35 10.85 -52.81
C LEU A 309 5.75 11.40 -53.12
N ARG A 310 6.71 11.20 -52.22
CA ARG A 310 8.11 11.57 -52.49
C ARG A 310 8.69 10.77 -53.66
N GLY A 311 8.33 9.49 -53.76
CA GLY A 311 8.74 8.61 -54.87
C GLY A 311 8.07 8.92 -56.21
N SER A 312 6.86 9.50 -56.24
CA SER A 312 6.23 10.00 -57.46
C SER A 312 6.84 11.32 -57.89
N LEU A 313 7.05 12.26 -56.97
CA LEU A 313 7.69 13.55 -57.27
C LEU A 313 9.14 13.39 -57.75
N LEU A 314 9.90 12.44 -57.18
CA LEU A 314 11.24 12.11 -57.70
C LEU A 314 11.19 11.46 -59.08
N ARG A 315 10.13 10.71 -59.40
CA ARG A 315 9.92 10.14 -60.75
C ARG A 315 9.51 11.21 -61.75
N GLU A 316 8.68 12.15 -61.35
CA GLU A 316 8.28 13.31 -62.17
C GLU A 316 9.49 14.23 -62.40
N ALA A 317 10.24 14.61 -61.37
CA ALA A 317 11.48 15.37 -61.53
C ALA A 317 12.53 14.64 -62.39
N ARG A 318 12.62 13.31 -62.27
CA ARG A 318 13.48 12.49 -63.15
C ARG A 318 12.94 12.42 -64.58
N ALA A 319 11.63 12.40 -64.78
CA ALA A 319 10.99 12.42 -66.10
C ALA A 319 11.10 13.79 -66.76
N GLU A 320 11.01 14.89 -66.00
CA GLU A 320 11.27 16.26 -66.47
C GLU A 320 12.76 16.45 -66.81
N ALA A 321 13.67 15.95 -65.98
CA ALA A 321 15.11 15.95 -66.29
C ALA A 321 15.44 15.08 -67.52
N ALA A 322 14.71 13.97 -67.74
CA ALA A 322 14.85 13.14 -68.93
C ALA A 322 14.18 13.76 -70.18
N GLY A 323 13.08 14.49 -70.01
CA GLY A 323 12.39 15.23 -71.07
C GLY A 323 13.15 16.49 -71.52
N ALA A 324 13.87 17.14 -70.60
CA ALA A 324 14.84 18.18 -70.90
C ALA A 324 16.11 17.64 -71.60
N ALA A 325 16.29 16.31 -71.63
CA ALA A 325 17.44 15.62 -72.20
C ALA A 325 17.11 14.79 -73.47
N ALA A 326 16.07 15.17 -74.24
CA ALA A 326 15.84 14.63 -75.59
C ALA A 326 16.33 15.59 -76.70
N PRO A 327 16.98 15.11 -77.79
CA PRO A 327 18.04 15.84 -78.48
C PRO A 327 17.58 16.63 -79.73
N GLN A 328 18.22 17.78 -79.99
CA GLN A 328 18.32 18.35 -81.35
C GLN A 328 19.29 17.51 -82.21
N PRO A 329 19.06 17.36 -83.53
CA PRO A 329 19.90 16.52 -84.37
C PRO A 329 21.13 17.30 -84.87
N ALA A 330 22.33 16.89 -84.47
CA ALA A 330 23.57 17.15 -85.22
C ALA A 330 24.64 16.17 -84.73
N GLY A 331 25.29 15.49 -85.68
CA GLY A 331 26.01 14.25 -85.46
C GLY A 331 27.40 14.34 -84.85
N GLY A 332 27.96 13.15 -84.60
CA GLY A 332 29.40 12.92 -84.56
C GLY A 332 29.94 12.31 -83.27
N ALA A 333 30.20 11.00 -83.34
CA ALA A 333 31.28 10.26 -82.66
C ALA A 333 31.19 9.98 -81.14
N ALA A 334 30.92 8.71 -80.85
CA ALA A 334 31.40 7.95 -79.68
C ALA A 334 32.93 7.61 -79.86
N PRO A 335 33.67 7.02 -78.89
CA PRO A 335 33.14 6.25 -77.75
C PRO A 335 33.91 6.29 -76.40
N ALA A 336 33.26 5.61 -75.43
CA ALA A 336 33.81 4.72 -74.39
C ALA A 336 34.16 5.28 -72.99
N GLY A 337 33.47 4.71 -71.98
CA GLY A 337 34.10 4.26 -70.72
C GLY A 337 33.47 4.79 -69.42
N GLY A 338 32.77 3.92 -68.67
CA GLY A 338 32.61 4.09 -67.22
C GLY A 338 31.21 3.84 -66.66
N ALA A 339 30.90 2.58 -66.32
CA ALA A 339 29.86 2.26 -65.33
C ALA A 339 30.27 2.80 -63.94
N PRO A 340 29.31 2.99 -63.01
CA PRO A 340 29.16 1.93 -62.04
C PRO A 340 27.70 1.55 -61.72
N ALA A 341 27.55 0.29 -61.36
CA ALA A 341 26.34 -0.35 -60.86
C ALA A 341 25.99 0.17 -59.45
N ALA A 342 24.70 0.43 -59.22
CA ALA A 342 24.12 0.51 -57.89
C ALA A 342 22.68 -0.03 -57.92
N GLY A 343 22.56 -1.35 -58.04
CA GLY A 343 21.38 -2.08 -57.57
C GLY A 343 21.57 -2.39 -56.09
N GLY A 344 20.73 -1.82 -55.23
CA GLY A 344 20.59 -2.21 -53.83
C GLY A 344 19.15 -2.67 -53.60
N PRO A 345 18.91 -3.85 -52.98
CA PRO A 345 17.58 -4.41 -52.86
C PRO A 345 16.74 -3.63 -51.83
N LEU A 346 15.43 -3.65 -52.05
CA LEU A 346 14.40 -3.27 -51.09
C LEU A 346 14.63 -4.03 -49.77
N ALA A 347 15.24 -3.37 -48.79
CA ALA A 347 15.27 -3.87 -47.42
C ALA A 347 13.84 -3.81 -46.87
N ALA A 348 13.17 -4.97 -46.87
CA ALA A 348 11.94 -5.18 -46.13
C ALA A 348 12.14 -4.68 -44.68
N LEU A 349 11.33 -3.71 -44.28
CA LEU A 349 11.23 -3.26 -42.89
C LEU A 349 10.62 -4.40 -42.07
N SER A 350 11.42 -5.34 -41.62
CA SER A 350 11.03 -6.29 -40.58
C SER A 350 10.90 -5.51 -39.26
N LEU A 351 9.67 -5.11 -38.94
CA LEU A 351 9.27 -4.67 -37.61
C LEU A 351 9.24 -5.88 -36.67
N SER A 352 10.40 -6.43 -36.32
CA SER A 352 10.53 -7.38 -35.22
C SER A 352 11.35 -6.70 -34.13
N SER A 353 10.65 -6.04 -33.20
CA SER A 353 11.28 -5.59 -31.97
C SER A 353 11.46 -6.82 -31.06
N PRO A 354 12.68 -7.17 -30.63
CA PRO A 354 12.94 -8.40 -29.85
C PRO A 354 12.13 -8.46 -28.54
N ALA A 355 11.77 -7.30 -27.99
CA ALA A 355 10.93 -7.18 -26.79
C ALA A 355 9.47 -7.64 -26.98
N LEU A 356 8.89 -7.42 -28.18
CA LEU A 356 7.53 -7.88 -28.49
C LEU A 356 7.50 -9.40 -28.75
N THR A 357 8.56 -9.96 -29.33
CA THR A 357 8.71 -11.41 -29.49
C THR A 357 8.92 -12.12 -28.16
N GLN A 358 9.65 -11.53 -27.20
CA GLN A 358 9.77 -12.07 -25.85
C GLN A 358 8.44 -12.05 -25.09
N LEU A 359 7.68 -10.96 -25.20
CA LEU A 359 6.35 -10.87 -24.58
C LEU A 359 5.36 -11.86 -25.22
N GLY A 360 5.44 -12.09 -26.54
CA GLY A 360 4.62 -13.08 -27.25
C GLY A 360 4.97 -14.53 -26.91
N SER A 361 6.25 -14.85 -26.69
CA SER A 361 6.69 -16.19 -26.30
C SER A 361 6.30 -16.56 -24.86
N ASP A 362 6.32 -15.59 -23.93
CA ASP A 362 5.89 -15.81 -22.55
C ASP A 362 4.39 -16.05 -22.43
N TRP A 363 3.58 -15.39 -23.27
CA TRP A 363 2.12 -15.59 -23.27
C TRP A 363 1.65 -16.81 -24.09
N GLY A 364 2.39 -17.19 -25.13
CA GLY A 364 2.01 -18.29 -26.03
C GLY A 364 2.34 -19.69 -25.50
N ALA A 365 3.36 -19.82 -24.65
CA ALA A 365 3.84 -21.12 -24.18
C ALA A 365 3.06 -21.68 -22.98
N GLU A 366 2.46 -20.83 -22.14
CA GLU A 366 1.69 -21.28 -20.96
C GLU A 366 0.21 -21.58 -21.27
N ALA A 367 -0.35 -21.01 -22.34
CA ALA A 367 -1.78 -21.21 -22.69
C ALA A 367 -2.12 -22.58 -23.31
N MET A 368 -1.12 -23.43 -23.61
CA MET A 368 -1.33 -24.80 -24.14
C MET A 368 -0.92 -25.92 -23.18
N ARG A 369 -0.57 -25.61 -21.92
CA ARG A 369 -0.42 -26.63 -20.87
C ARG A 369 -1.06 -26.18 -19.57
N ARG A 370 -2.39 -26.28 -19.49
CA ARG A 370 -3.13 -26.91 -18.40
C ARG A 370 -4.63 -26.73 -18.59
#